data_AF-A0A5A7VVV5-F1
#
_entry.id   AF-A0A5A7VVV5-F1
#
_cell.length_a   1.000
_cell.length_b   1.000
_cell.length_c   1.000
_cell.angle_alpha   90.00
_cell.angle_beta   90.00
_cell.angle_gamma   90.00
#
_symmetry.space_group_name_H-M   'P 1'
#
loop_
_entity.id
_entity.type
_entity.pdbx_description
1 polymer ?
#
loop_
_entity_poly.entity_id
_entity_poly.type
_entity_poly.pdbx_seq_one_letter_code
_entity_poly.pdbx_strand_id
1 'polypeptide(L)'
;MTVSTDGDQRIIEGLHVYRMKQSLEQTNAFTLRGKSPLHYVFLGLACVIPLLCLYALVMCLRTPMRGRKWPWILFILFGFVTVGFNWTTGAFSVQPISFLLFGASAFASPYGPWTLSVAFPLGAIWFLLRRRSYVVVMPPPLK
;
A
#
# COMPACT_ATOMS: atom_id res chain seq x y z
N MET A 1 -28.54 14.02 -11.64
CA MET A 1 -29.47 15.15 -11.49
C MET A 1 -29.16 16.11 -12.62
N THR A 2 -29.92 16.04 -13.70
CA THR A 2 -29.90 17.03 -14.77
C THR A 2 -31.03 18.01 -14.48
N VAL A 3 -30.68 19.29 -14.35
CA VAL A 3 -31.66 20.36 -14.22
C VAL A 3 -31.56 21.15 -15.50
N SER A 4 -32.61 21.07 -16.31
CA SER A 4 -32.81 21.91 -17.48
C SER A 4 -33.79 22.99 -17.08
N THR A 5 -33.51 24.23 -17.46
CA THR A 5 -34.36 25.39 -17.13
C THR A 5 -35.20 25.72 -18.35
N ASP A 6 -36.50 25.46 -18.30
CA ASP A 6 -37.47 25.94 -19.29
C ASP A 6 -38.29 27.08 -18.64
N GLY A 7 -37.91 28.33 -18.93
CA GLY A 7 -38.52 29.52 -18.34
C GLY A 7 -38.30 29.70 -16.82
N ASP A 8 -39.35 30.10 -16.09
CA ASP A 8 -39.32 30.42 -14.64
C ASP A 8 -39.63 29.21 -13.72
N GLN A 9 -39.74 28.00 -14.30
CA GLN A 9 -40.04 26.78 -13.56
C GLN A 9 -38.86 25.81 -13.59
N ARG A 10 -38.31 25.48 -12.41
CA ARG A 10 -37.28 24.46 -12.25
C ARG A 10 -37.91 23.08 -12.34
N ILE A 11 -37.93 22.50 -13.53
CA ILE A 11 -38.46 21.16 -13.77
C ILE A 11 -37.35 20.13 -13.52
N ILE A 12 -37.61 19.19 -12.61
CA ILE A 12 -36.70 18.06 -12.36
C ILE A 12 -37.06 16.98 -13.39
N GLU A 13 -36.29 16.91 -14.48
CA GLU A 13 -36.57 16.03 -15.63
C GLU A 13 -36.42 14.52 -15.34
N GLY A 14 -35.78 14.15 -14.23
CA GLY A 14 -35.70 12.74 -13.84
C GLY A 14 -34.84 12.50 -12.60
N LEU A 15 -35.38 11.74 -11.66
CA LEU A 15 -34.66 11.22 -10.50
C LEU A 15 -34.44 9.71 -10.71
N HIS A 16 -33.27 9.33 -11.22
CA HIS A 16 -32.85 7.93 -11.30
C HIS A 16 -32.42 7.43 -9.91
N VAL A 17 -33.36 6.85 -9.16
CA VAL A 17 -33.07 6.16 -7.89
C VAL A 17 -32.95 4.67 -8.13
N TYR A 18 -31.73 4.13 -8.02
CA TYR A 18 -31.51 2.69 -7.99
C TYR A 18 -31.64 2.17 -6.57
N ARG A 19 -32.68 1.38 -6.30
CA ARG A 19 -32.87 0.74 -4.99
C ARG A 19 -31.89 -0.44 -4.88
N MET A 20 -30.77 -0.21 -4.21
CA MET A 20 -29.82 -1.29 -3.90
C MET A 20 -30.38 -2.17 -2.77
N LYS A 21 -30.27 -3.50 -2.91
CA LYS A 21 -30.79 -4.48 -1.93
C LYS A 21 -30.14 -4.37 -0.54
N GLN A 22 -28.92 -3.85 -0.48
CA GLN A 22 -28.14 -3.64 0.74
C GLN A 22 -27.46 -2.28 0.65
N SER A 23 -27.11 -1.70 1.81
CA SER A 23 -26.35 -0.45 1.81
C SER A 23 -24.96 -0.65 1.19
N LEU A 24 -24.44 0.41 0.57
CA LEU A 24 -23.08 0.41 0.01
C LEU A 24 -22.04 0.08 1.09
N GLU A 25 -22.27 0.55 2.31
CA GLU A 25 -21.44 0.25 3.48
C GLU A 25 -21.39 -1.25 3.79
N GLN A 26 -22.53 -1.94 3.81
CA GLN A 26 -22.57 -3.38 4.06
C GLN A 26 -21.92 -4.19 2.94
N THR A 27 -22.08 -3.73 1.68
CA THR A 27 -21.50 -4.41 0.52
C THR A 27 -19.97 -4.27 0.49
N ASN A 28 -19.45 -3.10 0.84
CA ASN A 28 -18.04 -2.77 0.80
C ASN A 28 -17.30 -2.97 2.14
N ALA A 29 -18.00 -3.54 3.13
CA ALA A 29 -17.45 -3.80 4.45
C ALA A 29 -16.19 -4.69 4.37
N PHE A 30 -15.19 -4.38 5.20
CA PHE A 30 -14.01 -5.21 5.34
C PHE A 30 -14.36 -6.50 6.10
N THR A 31 -14.80 -7.52 5.38
CA THR A 31 -15.10 -8.85 5.93
C THR A 31 -14.06 -9.87 5.52
N LEU A 32 -13.73 -10.77 6.45
CA LEU A 32 -12.89 -11.93 6.22
C LEU A 32 -13.72 -13.16 5.82
N ARG A 33 -15.01 -13.21 6.15
CA ARG A 33 -15.84 -14.40 5.92
C ARG A 33 -16.15 -14.58 4.43
N GLY A 34 -16.01 -15.81 3.94
CA GLY A 34 -16.37 -16.20 2.56
C GLY A 34 -15.47 -15.64 1.46
N LYS A 35 -14.28 -15.13 1.79
CA LYS A 35 -13.33 -14.59 0.82
C LYS A 35 -12.43 -15.68 0.21
N SER A 36 -12.04 -15.47 -1.04
CA SER A 36 -11.11 -16.34 -1.76
C SER A 36 -9.72 -16.35 -1.11
N PRO A 37 -8.95 -17.47 -1.22
CA PRO A 37 -7.58 -17.56 -0.72
C PRO A 37 -6.67 -16.38 -1.09
N LEU A 38 -6.87 -15.80 -2.29
CA LEU A 38 -6.10 -14.65 -2.77
C LEU A 38 -6.23 -13.42 -1.85
N HIS A 39 -7.39 -13.21 -1.23
CA HIS A 39 -7.59 -12.09 -0.30
C HIS A 39 -6.66 -12.20 0.91
N TYR A 40 -6.51 -13.41 1.45
CA TYR A 40 -5.65 -13.65 2.61
C TYR A 40 -4.17 -13.57 2.25
N VAL A 41 -3.78 -14.06 1.07
CA VAL A 41 -2.40 -13.89 0.57
C VAL A 41 -2.06 -12.41 0.44
N PHE A 42 -2.94 -11.63 -0.17
CA PHE A 42 -2.71 -10.19 -0.36
C PHE A 42 -2.69 -9.42 0.96
N LEU A 43 -3.59 -9.77 1.89
CA LEU A 43 -3.56 -9.22 3.25
C LEU A 43 -2.25 -9.57 3.97
N GLY A 44 -1.78 -10.81 3.86
CA GLY A 44 -0.50 -11.25 4.40
C GLY A 44 0.66 -10.44 3.83
N LEU A 45 0.70 -10.23 2.51
CA LEU A 45 1.71 -9.38 1.86
C LEU A 45 1.65 -7.94 2.36
N ALA A 46 0.45 -7.37 2.49
CA ALA A 46 0.24 -6.01 3.00
C ALA A 46 0.74 -5.84 4.45
N CYS A 47 0.84 -6.92 5.24
CA CYS A 47 1.46 -6.90 6.56
C CYS A 47 2.96 -7.21 6.54
N VAL A 48 3.40 -8.20 5.76
CA VAL A 48 4.79 -8.67 5.74
C VAL A 48 5.74 -7.63 5.14
N ILE A 49 5.33 -6.97 4.05
CA ILE A 49 6.16 -5.97 3.36
C ILE A 49 6.53 -4.78 4.27
N PRO A 50 5.60 -4.11 4.96
CA PRO A 50 5.96 -3.01 5.84
C PRO A 50 6.81 -3.49 7.04
N LEU A 51 6.56 -4.70 7.56
CA LEU A 51 7.43 -5.27 8.60
C LEU A 51 8.85 -5.51 8.10
N LEU A 52 9.02 -5.99 6.87
CA LEU A 52 10.34 -6.15 6.23
C LEU A 52 11.04 -4.79 6.07
N CYS A 53 10.32 -3.77 5.59
CA CYS A 53 10.86 -2.41 5.45
C CYS A 53 11.28 -1.82 6.80
N LEU A 54 10.45 -1.96 7.85
CA LEU A 54 10.78 -1.51 9.21
C LEU A 54 11.98 -2.25 9.77
N TYR A 55 12.04 -3.57 9.62
CA TYR A 55 13.18 -4.38 10.05
C TYR A 55 14.47 -3.94 9.35
N ALA A 56 14.43 -3.78 8.02
CA ALA A 56 15.56 -3.29 7.24
C ALA A 56 15.99 -1.89 7.67
N LEU A 57 15.04 -0.99 7.94
CA LEU A 57 15.30 0.37 8.43
C LEU A 57 16.00 0.35 9.78
N VAL A 58 15.49 -0.41 10.75
CA VAL A 58 16.10 -0.56 12.08
C VAL A 58 17.53 -1.11 11.96
N MET A 59 17.72 -2.14 11.13
CA MET A 59 19.05 -2.71 10.87
C MET A 59 19.99 -1.70 10.20
N CYS A 60 19.48 -0.89 9.25
CA CYS A 60 20.24 0.16 8.58
C CYS A 60 20.70 1.25 9.55
N LEU A 61 19.82 1.65 10.48
CA LEU A 61 20.16 2.64 11.50
C LEU A 61 21.23 2.10 12.46
N ARG A 62 21.08 0.85 12.91
CA ARG A 62 22.01 0.18 13.83
C ARG A 62 23.36 -0.18 13.20
N THR A 63 23.45 -0.35 11.89
CA THR A 63 24.70 -0.74 11.23
C THR A 63 25.68 0.46 11.15
N PRO A 64 26.91 0.34 11.67
CA PRO A 64 27.94 1.36 11.48
C PRO A 64 28.46 1.27 10.05
N MET A 65 28.01 2.20 9.19
CA MET A 65 28.40 2.28 7.78
C MET A 65 29.42 3.39 7.58
N ARG A 66 30.40 3.14 6.70
CA ARG A 66 31.49 4.09 6.38
C ARG A 66 31.03 5.32 5.56
N GLY A 67 29.79 5.34 5.07
CA GLY A 67 29.25 6.36 4.17
C GLY A 67 27.92 6.97 4.59
N ARG A 68 27.34 7.83 3.73
CA ARG A 68 26.05 8.52 3.99
C ARG A 68 24.91 7.50 4.05
N LYS A 69 24.22 7.40 5.20
CA LYS A 69 23.11 6.48 5.43
C LYS A 69 21.79 6.92 4.77
N TRP A 70 21.63 8.22 4.51
CA TRP A 70 20.37 8.81 4.02
C TRP A 70 19.83 8.21 2.72
N PRO A 71 20.63 7.97 1.66
CA PRO A 71 20.12 7.33 0.44
C PRO A 71 19.58 5.93 0.69
N TRP A 72 20.22 5.16 1.59
CA TRP A 72 19.73 3.84 1.98
C TRP A 72 18.41 3.90 2.72
N ILE A 73 18.26 4.86 3.65
CA ILE A 73 17.01 5.06 4.38
C ILE A 73 15.89 5.37 3.40
N LEU A 74 16.08 6.33 2.48
CA LEU A 74 15.07 6.65 1.47
C LEU A 74 14.75 5.44 0.59
N PHE A 75 15.76 4.71 0.12
CA PHE A 75 15.55 3.55 -0.73
C PHE A 75 14.80 2.40 -0.02
N ILE A 76 15.00 2.21 1.28
CA ILE A 76 14.27 1.23 2.10
C ILE A 76 12.83 1.69 2.36
N LEU A 77 12.61 2.99 2.55
CA LEU A 77 11.29 3.54 2.86
C LEU A 77 10.33 3.42 1.67
N PHE A 78 10.81 3.51 0.43
CA PHE A 78 9.95 3.47 -0.75
C PHE A 78 9.97 2.09 -1.43
N GLY A 79 8.81 1.46 -1.52
CA GLY A 79 8.56 0.36 -2.44
C GLY A 79 8.26 0.89 -3.84
N PHE A 80 8.56 0.10 -4.86
CA PHE A 80 8.38 0.42 -6.28
C PHE A 80 7.40 -0.55 -6.92
N VAL A 81 6.69 -0.14 -7.97
CA VAL A 81 5.67 -0.97 -8.65
C VAL A 81 4.57 -1.38 -7.69
N THR A 82 3.45 -0.65 -7.72
CA THR A 82 2.32 -0.91 -6.82
C THR A 82 1.34 -1.86 -7.50
N VAL A 83 0.96 -2.92 -6.79
CA VAL A 83 -0.18 -3.76 -7.11
C VAL A 83 -1.28 -3.41 -6.12
N GLY A 84 -2.43 -2.98 -6.62
CA GLY A 84 -3.65 -2.77 -5.84
C GLY A 84 -4.57 -3.98 -5.94
N PHE A 85 -5.34 -4.19 -4.89
CA PHE A 85 -6.29 -5.27 -4.75
C PHE A 85 -7.58 -4.73 -4.13
N ASN A 86 -8.67 -4.81 -4.87
CA ASN A 86 -9.99 -4.45 -4.39
C ASN A 86 -10.53 -5.57 -3.49
N TRP A 87 -10.68 -5.29 -2.20
CA TRP A 87 -11.11 -6.26 -1.20
C TRP A 87 -12.53 -6.79 -1.42
N THR A 88 -13.38 -6.02 -2.10
CA THR A 88 -14.78 -6.40 -2.32
C THR A 88 -14.90 -7.31 -3.54
N THR A 89 -14.30 -6.91 -4.66
CA THR A 89 -14.45 -7.61 -5.95
C THR A 89 -13.33 -8.62 -6.22
N GLY A 90 -12.19 -8.51 -5.55
CA GLY A 90 -10.99 -9.28 -5.85
C GLY A 90 -10.24 -8.81 -7.11
N ALA A 91 -10.60 -7.64 -7.65
CA ALA A 91 -9.95 -7.09 -8.83
C ALA A 91 -8.54 -6.57 -8.52
N PHE A 92 -7.60 -6.80 -9.43
CA PHE A 92 -6.23 -6.30 -9.34
C PHE A 92 -6.06 -5.03 -10.17
N SER A 93 -5.20 -4.13 -9.71
CA SER A 93 -4.66 -3.02 -10.48
C SER A 93 -3.14 -3.04 -10.37
N VAL A 94 -2.45 -2.63 -11.42
CA VAL A 94 -0.98 -2.54 -11.42
C VAL A 94 -0.57 -1.17 -11.89
N GLN A 95 0.32 -0.54 -11.14
CA GLN A 95 0.91 0.77 -11.43
C GLN A 95 2.42 0.61 -11.54
N PRO A 96 2.97 0.38 -12.75
CA PRO A 96 4.39 0.11 -12.94
C PRO A 96 5.31 1.24 -12.45
N ILE A 97 4.89 2.49 -12.67
CA ILE A 97 5.60 3.69 -12.20
C ILE A 97 4.85 4.24 -11.00
N SER A 98 5.24 3.82 -9.81
CA SER A 98 4.65 4.27 -8.55
C SER A 98 5.61 4.03 -7.38
N PHE A 99 5.36 4.75 -6.29
CA PHE A 99 6.12 4.63 -5.05
C PHE A 99 5.15 4.51 -3.89
N LEU A 100 5.46 3.63 -2.93
CA LEU A 100 4.63 3.42 -1.74
C LEU A 100 5.49 3.41 -0.48
N LEU A 101 5.14 4.26 0.48
CA LEU A 101 5.85 4.32 1.76
C LEU A 101 5.66 2.99 2.52
N PHE A 102 6.75 2.42 3.02
CA PHE A 102 6.84 1.09 3.60
C PHE A 102 6.36 -0.06 2.69
N GLY A 103 6.13 0.20 1.41
CA GLY A 103 5.71 -0.80 0.44
C GLY A 103 4.28 -1.35 0.64
N ALA A 104 3.44 -0.71 1.46
CA ALA A 104 2.04 -1.10 1.61
C ALA A 104 1.13 0.07 1.95
N SER A 105 -0.14 -0.02 1.56
CA SER A 105 -1.20 0.88 1.99
C SER A 105 -2.56 0.19 2.01
N ALA A 106 -3.47 0.75 2.79
CA ALA A 106 -4.88 0.35 2.81
C ALA A 106 -5.72 1.62 2.85
N PHE A 107 -6.64 1.75 1.91
CA PHE A 107 -7.49 2.93 1.79
C PHE A 107 -8.88 2.56 1.29
N ALA A 108 -9.89 3.27 1.78
CA ALA A 108 -11.26 3.19 1.28
C ALA A 108 -11.83 4.61 1.15
N SER A 109 -12.49 4.89 0.02
CA SER A 109 -13.35 6.06 -0.12
C SER A 109 -14.60 5.90 0.76
N PRO A 110 -15.27 6.97 1.20
CA PRO A 110 -16.54 6.86 1.94
C PRO A 110 -17.52 5.91 1.23
N TYR A 111 -17.97 4.89 1.96
CA TYR A 111 -18.87 3.82 1.47
C TYR A 111 -18.35 3.00 0.28
N GLY A 112 -17.08 3.18 -0.12
CA GLY A 112 -16.42 2.47 -1.21
C GLY A 112 -15.63 1.26 -0.72
N PRO A 113 -15.19 0.39 -1.65
CA PRO A 113 -14.45 -0.82 -1.30
C PRO A 113 -13.06 -0.49 -0.76
N TRP A 114 -12.62 -1.27 0.22
CA TRP A 114 -11.23 -1.28 0.66
C TRP A 114 -10.32 -1.68 -0.48
N THR A 115 -9.31 -0.86 -0.74
CA THR A 115 -8.23 -1.14 -1.67
C THR A 115 -6.96 -1.36 -0.85
N LEU A 116 -6.46 -2.58 -0.87
CA LEU A 116 -5.14 -2.92 -0.34
C LEU A 116 -4.14 -2.76 -1.45
N SER A 117 -3.01 -2.12 -1.17
CA SER A 117 -1.94 -1.95 -2.15
C SER A 117 -0.63 -2.39 -1.55
N VAL A 118 0.18 -3.07 -2.36
CA VAL A 118 1.54 -3.46 -1.99
C VAL A 118 2.49 -3.06 -3.10
N ALA A 119 3.70 -2.65 -2.74
CA ALA A 119 4.76 -2.33 -3.68
C ALA A 119 6.00 -3.16 -3.39
N PHE A 120 6.81 -3.42 -4.42
CA PHE A 120 7.99 -4.24 -4.31
C PHE A 120 9.09 -3.52 -3.49
N PRO A 121 9.49 -4.06 -2.31
CA PRO A 121 10.40 -3.38 -1.38
C PRO A 121 11.87 -3.61 -1.77
N LEU A 122 12.25 -3.16 -2.96
CA LEU A 122 13.59 -3.34 -3.55
C LEU A 122 14.71 -2.93 -2.60
N GLY A 123 14.59 -1.75 -1.98
CA GLY A 123 15.64 -1.23 -1.10
C GLY A 123 15.80 -2.01 0.18
N ALA A 124 14.71 -2.48 0.79
CA ALA A 124 14.78 -3.33 1.98
C ALA A 124 15.48 -4.66 1.69
N ILE A 125 15.10 -5.33 0.59
CA ILE A 125 15.70 -6.60 0.16
C ILE A 125 17.18 -6.40 -0.13
N TRP A 126 17.52 -5.42 -0.96
CA TRP A 126 18.90 -5.15 -1.36
C TRP A 126 19.79 -4.83 -0.16
N PHE A 127 19.31 -3.96 0.75
CA PHE A 127 20.04 -3.60 1.94
C PHE A 127 20.35 -4.82 2.81
N LEU A 128 19.35 -5.65 3.08
CA LEU A 128 19.51 -6.84 3.93
C LEU A 128 20.49 -7.86 3.34
N LEU A 129 20.48 -8.05 2.01
CA LEU A 129 21.40 -8.95 1.32
C LEU A 129 22.85 -8.45 1.36
N ARG A 130 23.07 -7.14 1.15
CA ARG A 130 24.42 -6.56 1.08
C ARG A 130 24.95 -6.01 2.39
N ARG A 131 24.19 -6.08 3.49
CA ARG A 131 24.53 -5.48 4.78
C ARG A 131 25.94 -5.81 5.27
N ARG A 132 26.41 -7.05 5.08
CA ARG A 132 27.72 -7.52 5.57
C ARG A 132 28.88 -6.79 4.89
N SER A 133 28.73 -6.39 3.63
CA SER A 133 29.75 -5.65 2.88
C SER A 133 29.88 -4.19 3.33
N TYR A 134 28.88 -3.66 4.04
CA TYR A 134 28.86 -2.27 4.52
C TYR A 134 29.33 -2.12 5.97
N VAL A 135 29.52 -3.23 6.70
CA VAL A 135 30.02 -3.22 8.08
C VAL A 135 31.51 -2.90 8.05
N VAL A 136 31.90 -1.82 8.73
CA VAL A 136 33.31 -1.54 9.00
C VAL A 136 33.81 -2.54 10.03
N VAL A 137 34.81 -3.35 9.66
CA VAL A 137 35.61 -4.09 10.64
C VAL A 137 36.41 -3.05 11.42
N MET A 138 36.12 -2.86 12.71
CA MET A 138 36.98 -2.03 13.56
C MET A 138 38.35 -2.70 13.66
N PRO A 139 39.45 -2.00 13.40
CA PRO A 139 40.78 -2.52 13.75
C PRO A 139 40.83 -2.75 15.28
N PRO A 140 41.55 -3.79 15.74
CA PRO A 140 41.67 -4.07 17.17
C PRO A 140 42.27 -2.84 17.90
N PRO A 141 41.87 -2.57 19.16
CA PRO A 141 42.47 -1.48 19.93
C PRO A 141 43.97 -1.72 20.04
N LEU A 142 44.76 -0.67 19.76
CA LEU A 142 46.20 -0.68 20.02
C LEU A 142 46.42 -0.98 21.51
N LYS A 143 47.08 -2.10 21.80
CA LYS A 143 47.51 -2.47 23.15
C LYS A 143 48.61 -1.54 23.64
#